data_AF-A0A377D2V4-F1
#
_entry.id   AF-A0A377D2V4-F1
#
_cell.length_a   1.000
_cell.length_b   1.000
_cell.length_c   1.000
_cell.angle_alpha   90.00
_cell.angle_beta   90.00
_cell.angle_gamma   90.00
#
_symmetry.space_group_name_H-M   'P 1'
#
loop_
_entity.id
_entity.type
_entity.pdbx_description
1 polymer ?
#
loop_
_entity_poly.entity_id
_entity_poly.type
_entity_poly.pdbx_seq_one_letter_code
_entity_poly.pdbx_strand_id
1 'polypeptide(L)'
;MIYIVKRRVIFFDIIGFKQFLFEQTEMSPGTVREYVVRLRRLGNHLHEQNITLDQLQDGFLDEILAPWLPTTSTNNYRIALRKYQHYQRQTCTGLVQKSSSLPASDIY
;
A
#
# COMPACT_ATOMS: atom_id res chain seq x y z
N MET A 1 -19.45 -16.38 27.65
CA MET A 1 -19.51 -16.02 26.22
C MET A 1 -18.36 -15.06 25.94
N ILE A 2 -17.23 -15.57 25.48
CA ILE A 2 -16.03 -14.75 25.23
C ILE A 2 -16.18 -14.17 23.83
N TYR A 3 -16.38 -12.84 23.72
CA TYR A 3 -16.33 -12.16 22.44
C TYR A 3 -14.89 -12.16 21.96
N ILE A 4 -14.55 -13.05 21.03
CA ILE A 4 -13.30 -12.93 20.27
C ILE A 4 -13.48 -11.68 19.40
N VAL A 5 -12.86 -10.57 19.82
CA VAL A 5 -12.67 -9.40 18.95
C VAL A 5 -11.80 -9.88 17.79
N LYS A 6 -12.42 -10.20 16.64
CA LYS A 6 -11.69 -10.42 15.38
C LYS A 6 -10.91 -9.14 15.09
N ARG A 7 -9.60 -9.14 15.37
CA ARG A 7 -8.72 -8.02 15.06
C ARG A 7 -8.78 -7.82 13.54
N ARG A 8 -9.25 -6.66 13.10
CA ARG A 8 -9.39 -6.34 11.68
C ARG A 8 -7.99 -6.33 11.06
N VAL A 9 -7.77 -7.23 10.09
CA VAL A 9 -6.52 -7.26 9.31
C VAL A 9 -6.49 -6.01 8.44
N ILE A 10 -5.40 -5.25 8.52
CA ILE A 10 -5.16 -4.08 7.68
C ILE A 10 -4.31 -4.55 6.50
N PHE A 11 -4.90 -4.64 5.31
CA PHE A 11 -4.21 -5.09 4.09
C PHE A 11 -3.33 -4.01 3.46
N PHE A 12 -3.73 -2.75 3.59
CA PHE A 12 -3.09 -1.62 2.93
C PHE A 12 -2.83 -0.50 3.94
N ASP A 13 -1.59 -0.01 4.00
CA ASP A 13 -1.26 1.24 4.66
C ASP A 13 -1.71 2.41 3.78
N ILE A 14 -2.98 2.76 3.92
CA ILE A 14 -3.61 3.80 3.11
C ILE A 14 -3.05 5.19 3.43
N ILE A 15 -2.65 5.44 4.67
CA ILE A 15 -2.19 6.76 5.10
C ILE A 15 -0.80 7.01 4.50
N GLY A 16 0.13 6.09 4.71
CA GLY A 16 1.47 6.18 4.14
C GLY A 16 1.44 6.17 2.62
N PHE A 17 0.60 5.33 2.00
CA PHE A 17 0.44 5.34 0.55
C PHE A 17 -0.09 6.70 0.03
N LYS A 18 -1.08 7.29 0.70
CA LYS A 18 -1.60 8.62 0.30
C LYS A 18 -0.49 9.68 0.37
N GLN A 19 0.28 9.71 1.45
CA GLN A 19 1.40 10.65 1.60
C GLN A 19 2.44 10.46 0.49
N PHE A 20 2.83 9.21 0.24
CA PHE A 20 3.72 8.84 -0.85
C PHE A 20 3.24 9.38 -2.21
N LEU A 21 1.95 9.22 -2.53
CA LEU A 21 1.42 9.72 -3.80
C LEU A 21 1.45 11.25 -3.90
N PHE A 22 1.22 11.98 -2.80
CA PHE A 22 1.28 13.44 -2.81
C PHE A 22 2.71 13.97 -2.87
N GLU A 23 3.64 13.34 -2.18
CA GLU A 23 5.00 13.87 -1.99
C GLU A 23 5.96 13.39 -3.08
N GLN A 24 5.76 12.19 -3.62
CA GLN A 24 6.74 11.53 -4.50
C GLN A 24 6.23 11.36 -5.94
N THR A 25 5.04 11.89 -6.27
CA THR A 25 4.48 11.76 -7.62
C THR A 25 3.73 13.03 -8.04
N GLU A 26 3.67 13.30 -9.35
CA GLU A 26 2.93 14.44 -9.92
C GLU A 26 1.44 14.13 -10.17
N MET A 27 0.84 13.24 -9.38
CA MET A 27 -0.55 12.86 -9.56
C MET A 27 -1.52 13.92 -9.04
N SER A 28 -2.58 14.17 -9.82
CA SER A 28 -3.64 15.09 -9.39
C SER A 28 -4.32 14.62 -8.09
N PRO A 29 -4.83 15.53 -7.24
CA PRO A 29 -5.57 15.16 -6.03
C PRO A 29 -6.76 14.24 -6.30
N GLY A 30 -7.42 14.39 -7.45
CA GLY A 30 -8.51 13.51 -7.90
C GLY A 30 -8.03 12.07 -8.11
N THR A 31 -6.94 11.90 -8.87
CA THR A 31 -6.32 10.59 -9.12
C THR A 31 -5.87 9.93 -7.81
N VAL A 32 -5.24 10.67 -6.91
CA VAL A 32 -4.81 10.17 -5.60
C VAL A 32 -6.01 9.66 -4.80
N ARG A 33 -7.09 10.44 -4.73
CA ARG A 33 -8.33 10.05 -4.05
C ARG A 33 -8.89 8.76 -4.63
N GLU A 34 -8.91 8.62 -5.96
CA GLU A 34 -9.41 7.40 -6.60
C GLU A 34 -8.60 6.16 -6.21
N TYR A 35 -7.27 6.22 -6.23
CA TYR A 35 -6.42 5.09 -5.88
C TYR A 35 -6.62 4.69 -4.42
N VAL A 36 -6.65 5.65 -3.51
CA VAL A 36 -6.91 5.41 -2.09
C VAL A 36 -8.28 4.76 -1.86
N VAL A 37 -9.33 5.24 -2.54
CA VAL A 37 -10.67 4.67 -2.42
C VAL A 37 -10.70 3.24 -2.96
N ARG A 38 -10.04 2.95 -4.09
CA ARG A 38 -9.97 1.60 -4.66
C ARG A 38 -9.30 0.62 -3.69
N LEU A 39 -8.15 0.98 -3.12
CA LEU A 39 -7.46 0.10 -2.17
C LEU A 39 -8.24 -0.08 -0.87
N ARG A 40 -8.91 0.96 -0.35
CA ARG A 40 -9.81 0.83 0.82
C ARG A 40 -10.95 -0.15 0.54
N ARG A 41 -11.61 -0.04 -0.62
CA ARG A 41 -12.69 -0.95 -1.02
C ARG A 41 -12.20 -2.38 -1.17
N LEU A 42 -11.06 -2.57 -1.84
CA LEU A 42 -10.46 -3.89 -2.00
C LEU A 42 -10.09 -4.51 -0.66
N GLY A 43 -9.45 -3.75 0.24
CA GLY A 43 -9.08 -4.24 1.57
C GLY A 43 -10.28 -4.64 2.42
N ASN A 44 -11.40 -3.92 2.30
CA ASN A 44 -12.66 -4.32 2.94
C ASN A 44 -13.19 -5.63 2.37
N HIS A 45 -13.18 -5.78 1.04
CA HIS A 45 -13.64 -6.99 0.38
C HIS A 45 -12.79 -8.21 0.78
N LEU A 46 -11.47 -8.07 0.80
CA LEU A 46 -10.56 -9.15 1.24
C LEU A 46 -10.81 -9.55 2.71
N HIS A 47 -11.13 -8.58 3.56
CA HIS A 47 -11.50 -8.84 4.95
C HIS A 47 -12.80 -9.65 5.06
N GLU A 48 -13.83 -9.30 4.29
CA GLU A 48 -15.10 -10.02 4.23
C GLU A 48 -14.93 -11.47 3.76
N GLN A 49 -13.97 -11.71 2.86
CA GLN A 49 -13.62 -13.04 2.35
C GLN A 49 -12.67 -13.83 3.28
N ASN A 50 -12.27 -13.28 4.44
CA ASN A 50 -11.31 -13.88 5.38
C ASN A 50 -9.95 -14.26 4.75
N ILE A 51 -9.48 -13.47 3.77
CA ILE A 51 -8.16 -13.67 3.15
C ILE A 51 -7.05 -13.35 4.15
N THR A 52 -5.95 -14.09 4.11
CA THR A 52 -4.77 -13.88 4.98
C THR A 52 -3.67 -13.10 4.24
N LEU A 53 -2.86 -12.34 5.00
CA LEU A 53 -1.75 -11.54 4.47
C LEU A 53 -0.62 -12.39 3.86
N ASP A 54 -0.53 -13.66 4.20
CA ASP A 54 0.53 -14.57 3.78
C ASP A 54 0.56 -14.74 2.24
N GLN A 55 -0.61 -14.68 1.61
CA GLN A 55 -0.76 -14.76 0.15
C GLN A 55 -0.22 -13.52 -0.59
N LEU A 56 0.09 -12.42 0.12
CA LEU A 56 0.54 -11.16 -0.49
C LEU A 56 2.07 -11.01 -0.56
N GLN A 57 2.83 -12.00 -0.08
CA GLN A 57 4.28 -11.86 0.08
C GLN A 57 5.09 -12.23 -1.17
N ASP A 58 4.53 -13.00 -2.11
CA ASP A 58 5.29 -13.50 -3.27
C ASP A 58 4.64 -13.10 -4.61
N GLY A 59 5.28 -12.18 -5.34
CA GLY A 59 4.86 -11.76 -6.68
C GLY A 59 4.32 -10.33 -6.83
N PHE A 60 3.59 -10.08 -7.94
CA PHE A 60 2.97 -8.80 -8.23
C PHE A 60 1.56 -8.71 -7.63
N LEU A 61 1.30 -7.66 -6.85
CA LEU A 61 0.01 -7.52 -6.16
C LEU A 61 -1.18 -7.51 -7.11
N ASP A 62 -1.03 -6.93 -8.31
CA ASP A 62 -2.11 -6.86 -9.30
C ASP A 62 -2.40 -8.19 -9.99
N GLU A 63 -1.49 -9.17 -9.90
CA GLU A 63 -1.68 -10.53 -10.38
C GLU A 63 -2.23 -11.42 -9.26
N ILE A 64 -1.60 -11.38 -8.08
CA ILE A 64 -2.03 -12.12 -6.89
C ILE A 64 -3.48 -11.79 -6.56
N LEU A 65 -3.83 -10.50 -6.54
CA LEU A 65 -5.16 -10.06 -6.14
C LEU A 65 -6.19 -10.11 -7.28
N ALA A 66 -5.79 -10.53 -8.48
CA ALA A 66 -6.68 -10.57 -9.65
C ALA A 66 -8.02 -11.29 -9.40
N PRO A 67 -8.10 -12.42 -8.66
CA PRO A 67 -9.36 -13.11 -8.41
C PRO A 67 -10.38 -12.31 -7.60
N TRP A 68 -9.95 -11.30 -6.84
CA TRP A 68 -10.80 -10.46 -5.99
C TRP A 68 -11.04 -9.07 -6.57
N LEU A 69 -10.57 -8.81 -7.80
CA LEU A 69 -10.85 -7.54 -8.46
C LEU A 69 -12.27 -7.53 -9.02
N PRO A 70 -12.96 -6.37 -8.98
CA PRO A 70 -14.23 -6.24 -9.66
C PRO A 70 -14.06 -6.43 -11.18
N THR A 71 -15.06 -7.00 -11.83
CA THR A 71 -15.12 -7.17 -13.30
C THR A 71 -15.20 -5.82 -14.03
N THR A 72 -15.79 -4.82 -13.39
CA THR A 72 -15.79 -3.43 -13.86
C THR A 72 -14.56 -2.68 -13.34
N SER A 73 -13.93 -1.88 -14.19
CA SER A 73 -12.75 -1.06 -13.82
C SER A 73 -11.56 -1.85 -13.28
N THR A 74 -11.42 -3.13 -13.64
CA THR A 74 -10.34 -4.02 -13.19
C THR A 74 -8.96 -3.40 -13.39
N ASN A 75 -8.71 -2.82 -14.57
CA ASN A 75 -7.43 -2.17 -14.88
C ASN A 75 -7.12 -0.99 -13.94
N ASN A 76 -8.14 -0.24 -13.51
CA ASN A 76 -7.95 0.88 -12.60
C ASN A 76 -7.51 0.41 -11.20
N TYR A 77 -8.00 -0.76 -10.76
CA TYR A 77 -7.53 -1.40 -9.53
C TYR A 77 -6.10 -1.93 -9.68
N ARG A 78 -5.78 -2.57 -10.82
CA ARG A 78 -4.41 -3.06 -11.10
C ARG A 78 -3.39 -1.93 -11.07
N ILE A 79 -3.71 -0.77 -11.66
CA ILE A 79 -2.80 0.39 -11.63
C ILE A 79 -2.61 0.89 -10.19
N ALA A 80 -3.68 0.99 -9.40
CA ALA A 80 -3.58 1.39 -8.00
C ALA A 80 -2.71 0.42 -7.18
N LEU A 81 -2.85 -0.89 -7.42
CA LEU A 81 -2.03 -1.93 -6.78
C LEU A 81 -0.56 -1.84 -7.15
N ARG A 82 -0.23 -1.62 -8.43
CA ARG A 82 1.18 -1.42 -8.85
C ARG A 82 1.80 -0.19 -8.21
N LYS A 83 1.04 0.91 -8.07
CA LYS A 83 1.50 2.11 -7.35
C LYS A 83 1.71 1.82 -5.86
N TYR A 84 0.83 1.04 -5.23
CA TYR A 84 1.01 0.62 -3.85
C TYR A 84 2.23 -0.28 -3.66
N GLN A 85 2.49 -1.21 -4.59
CA GLN A 85 3.68 -2.05 -4.55
C GLN A 85 4.96 -1.22 -4.72
N HIS A 86 4.93 -0.17 -5.52
CA HIS A 86 6.03 0.78 -5.62
C HIS A 86 6.27 1.53 -4.29
N TYR A 87 5.21 1.99 -3.63
CA TYR A 87 5.27 2.54 -2.27
C TYR A 87 5.94 1.57 -1.30
N GLN A 88 5.51 0.30 -1.26
CA GLN A 88 6.08 -0.71 -0.35
C GLN A 88 7.59 -0.89 -0.55
N ARG A 89 8.05 -0.89 -1.80
CA ARG A 89 9.49 -0.98 -2.11
C ARG A 89 10.24 0.25 -1.61
N GLN A 90 9.72 1.45 -1.85
CA GLN A 90 10.36 2.68 -1.37
C GLN A 90 10.43 2.76 0.15
N THR A 91 9.38 2.35 0.87
CA THR A 91 9.40 2.34 2.34
C THR A 91 10.31 1.26 2.91
N CYS A 92 10.44 0.13 2.23
CA CYS A 92 11.38 -0.93 2.63
C CYS A 92 12.83 -0.48 2.43
N THR A 93 13.12 0.21 1.31
CA THR A 93 14.45 0.75 1.02
C THR A 93 14.79 2.01 1.85
N GLY A 94 13.80 2.83 2.22
CA GLY A 94 13.98 4.06 2.99
C GLY A 94 14.43 3.87 4.44
N LEU A 95 14.24 2.67 5.02
CA LEU A 95 14.80 2.32 6.33
C LEU A 95 16.33 2.11 6.30
N VAL A 96 16.95 1.96 5.12
CA VAL A 96 18.40 1.75 4.98
C VAL A 96 19.18 3.07 4.87
N GLN A 97 18.53 4.21 4.60
CA GLN A 97 19.23 5.47 4.31
C GLN A 97 19.03 6.62 5.31
N LYS A 98 18.47 6.36 6.50
CA LYS A 98 18.47 7.33 7.61
C LYS A 98 19.53 6.98 8.65
N SER A 99 20.77 6.75 8.21
CA SER A 99 21.93 6.62 9.09
C SER A 99 23.22 7.13 8.42
N SER A 100 23.22 8.40 8.03
CA SER A 100 24.40 9.27 7.89
C SER A 100 23.86 10.63 7.44
N SER A 101 24.16 11.75 8.09
CA SER A 101 25.49 12.24 8.44
C SER A 101 25.41 13.14 9.68
N LEU A 102 26.15 12.76 10.73
CA LEU A 102 26.64 13.74 11.70
C LEU A 102 27.49 14.77 10.94
N PRO A 103 27.36 16.08 11.19
CA PRO A 103 28.35 17.04 10.74
C PRO A 103 29.62 16.78 11.57
N ALA A 104 30.64 16.17 10.96
CA ALA A 104 31.97 16.21 11.52
C ALA A 104 32.47 17.65 11.38
N SER A 105 32.38 18.38 12.50
CA SER A 105 33.09 19.62 12.73
C SER A 105 34.61 19.41 12.65
N ASP A 106 35.27 20.45 12.13
CA ASP A 106 36.70 20.79 12.18
C ASP A 106 37.70 19.97 11.34
N ILE A 107 38.41 20.66 10.43
CA ILE A 107 39.79 21.18 10.58
C ILE A 107 40.29 21.60 9.17
N TYR A 108 40.63 22.88 8.97
CA TYR A 108 41.91 23.40 8.43
C TYR A 108 41.95 24.92 8.53
#